data_AF-A0AAP5BPL5-F1
#
_entry.id   AF-A0AAP5BPL5-F1
#
_cell.length_a   1.000
_cell.length_b   1.000
_cell.length_c   1.000
_cell.angle_alpha   90.00
_cell.angle_beta   90.00
_cell.angle_gamma   90.00
#
_symmetry.space_group_name_H-M   'P 1'
#
loop_
_entity.id
_entity.type
_entity.pdbx_description
1 polymer ?
#
loop_
_entity_poly.entity_id
_entity_poly.type
_entity_poly.pdbx_seq_one_letter_code
_entity_poly.pdbx_strand_id
1 'polypeptide(L)'
;MRYKVLAVAALLIFTTSGAFAASAADLLKQQRSRINAAITARNALLDRIHFTGHNDDSLQLASINASELTVAYALQALENVIELVRPAARQTNSGGAGAGAGSLRGVGEPMLTLCQVQMTQMASDSAELVDWRIRDEVQKQIENVRAACGAIGAVTN
;
A
#
# COMPACT_ATOMS: atom_id res chain seq x y z
N MET A 1 27.56 -23.12 39.01
CA MET A 1 26.25 -23.12 38.30
C MET A 1 26.02 -21.74 37.68
N ARG A 2 26.36 -21.53 36.40
CA ARG A 2 26.23 -20.22 35.72
C ARG A 2 25.78 -20.38 34.26
N TYR A 3 24.66 -21.06 34.03
CA TYR A 3 24.08 -21.20 32.69
C TYR A 3 22.55 -21.24 32.77
N LYS A 4 21.89 -20.17 33.25
CA LYS A 4 20.42 -20.12 33.26
C LYS A 4 19.78 -18.79 32.85
N VAL A 5 20.57 -17.73 32.58
CA VAL A 5 20.00 -16.39 32.30
C VAL A 5 19.94 -16.05 30.79
N LEU A 6 20.59 -16.83 29.92
CA LEU A 6 20.68 -16.52 28.48
C LEU A 6 19.50 -17.01 27.62
N ALA A 7 18.58 -17.82 28.17
CA ALA A 7 17.48 -18.40 27.38
C ALA A 7 16.23 -17.50 27.27
N VAL A 8 16.09 -16.47 28.11
CA VAL A 8 14.87 -15.63 28.15
C VAL A 8 14.92 -14.50 27.13
N ALA A 9 16.11 -14.01 26.77
CA ALA A 9 16.26 -12.95 25.76
C ALA A 9 15.94 -13.44 24.33
N ALA A 10 16.24 -14.70 24.00
CA ALA A 10 15.95 -15.28 22.69
C ALA A 10 14.44 -15.53 22.45
N LEU A 11 13.67 -15.75 23.52
CA LEU A 11 12.22 -15.99 23.44
C LEU A 11 11.42 -14.70 23.14
N LEU A 12 11.94 -13.54 23.56
CA LEU A 12 11.29 -12.23 23.34
C LEU A 12 11.57 -11.63 21.95
N ILE A 13 12.61 -12.09 21.26
CA ILE A 13 12.97 -11.61 19.90
C ILE A 13 12.23 -12.43 18.81
N PHE A 14 11.69 -13.60 19.16
CA PHE A 14 11.09 -14.52 18.18
C PHE A 14 9.59 -14.31 17.94
N THR A 15 8.85 -13.76 18.92
CA THR A 15 7.40 -13.47 18.76
C THR A 15 7.14 -12.19 17.98
N THR A 16 8.10 -11.29 17.93
CA THR A 16 7.97 -10.00 17.26
C THR A 16 7.91 -10.14 15.74
N SER A 17 8.78 -10.94 15.13
CA SER A 17 8.94 -11.00 13.66
C SER A 17 7.70 -11.50 12.93
N GLY A 18 7.01 -12.52 13.48
CA GLY A 18 5.77 -13.05 12.91
C GLY A 18 4.57 -12.13 13.12
N ALA A 19 4.49 -11.45 14.26
CA ALA A 19 3.46 -10.45 14.55
C ALA A 19 3.60 -9.20 13.68
N PHE A 20 4.84 -8.74 13.46
CA PHE A 20 5.12 -7.61 12.57
C PHE A 20 4.73 -7.90 11.12
N ALA A 21 5.08 -9.07 10.57
CA ALA A 21 4.71 -9.44 9.21
C ALA A 21 3.19 -9.60 8.99
N ALA A 22 2.46 -10.11 9.99
CA ALA A 22 0.98 -10.15 9.95
C ALA A 22 0.40 -8.73 9.97
N SER A 23 0.87 -7.87 10.88
CA SER A 23 0.41 -6.49 10.98
C SER A 23 0.72 -5.65 9.74
N ALA A 24 1.84 -5.90 9.06
CA ALA A 24 2.24 -5.22 7.84
C ALA A 24 1.34 -5.62 6.65
N ALA A 25 1.07 -6.91 6.47
CA ALA A 25 0.16 -7.38 5.43
C ALA A 25 -1.27 -6.88 5.65
N ASP A 26 -1.75 -6.90 6.89
CA ASP A 26 -3.08 -6.38 7.24
C ASP A 26 -3.20 -4.87 6.97
N LEU A 27 -2.14 -4.09 7.28
CA LEU A 27 -2.09 -2.66 6.98
C LEU A 27 -2.20 -2.40 5.47
N LEU A 28 -1.40 -3.09 4.64
CA LEU A 28 -1.43 -2.91 3.18
C LEU A 28 -2.79 -3.31 2.59
N LYS A 29 -3.36 -4.41 3.08
CA LYS A 29 -4.70 -4.87 2.68
C LYS A 29 -5.78 -3.85 3.04
N GLN A 30 -5.69 -3.26 4.24
CA GLN A 30 -6.60 -2.21 4.67
C GLN A 30 -6.50 -0.98 3.74
N GLN A 31 -5.30 -0.53 3.40
CA GLN A 31 -5.12 0.62 2.50
C GLN A 31 -5.68 0.34 1.10
N ARG A 32 -5.43 -0.85 0.56
CA ARG A 32 -5.99 -1.26 -0.73
C ARG A 32 -7.52 -1.28 -0.71
N SER A 33 -8.12 -1.80 0.37
CA SER A 33 -9.57 -1.78 0.52
C SER A 33 -10.14 -0.36 0.57
N ARG A 34 -9.43 0.60 1.18
CA ARG A 34 -9.85 2.01 1.19
C ARG A 34 -9.81 2.64 -0.20
N ILE A 35 -8.73 2.40 -0.96
CA ILE A 35 -8.63 2.85 -2.36
C ILE A 35 -9.79 2.29 -3.19
N ASN A 36 -10.03 0.98 -3.13
CA ASN A 36 -11.13 0.35 -3.86
C ASN A 36 -12.50 0.93 -3.49
N ALA A 37 -12.75 1.15 -2.20
CA ALA A 37 -13.99 1.78 -1.73
C ALA A 37 -14.15 3.22 -2.26
N ALA A 38 -13.06 3.99 -2.32
CA ALA A 38 -13.08 5.34 -2.85
C ALA A 38 -13.31 5.38 -4.37
N ILE A 39 -12.76 4.43 -5.12
CA ILE A 39 -13.07 4.24 -6.55
C ILE A 39 -14.56 3.94 -6.73
N THR A 40 -15.11 3.02 -5.94
CA THR A 40 -16.55 2.69 -5.98
C THR A 40 -17.41 3.91 -5.66
N ALA A 41 -17.06 4.69 -4.64
CA ALA A 41 -17.79 5.90 -4.26
C ALA A 41 -17.81 6.94 -5.38
N ARG A 42 -16.66 7.20 -6.02
CA ARG A 42 -16.59 8.09 -7.18
C ARG A 42 -17.44 7.59 -8.34
N ASN A 43 -17.37 6.31 -8.70
CA ASN A 43 -18.17 5.78 -9.80
C ASN A 43 -19.67 5.94 -9.52
N ALA A 44 -20.11 5.69 -8.29
CA ALA A 44 -21.50 5.94 -7.89
C ALA A 44 -21.88 7.43 -7.95
N LEU A 45 -20.96 8.35 -7.67
CA LEU A 45 -21.16 9.79 -7.86
C LEU A 45 -21.33 10.12 -9.33
N LEU A 46 -20.44 9.62 -10.20
CA LEU A 46 -20.47 9.83 -11.65
C LEU A 46 -21.80 9.35 -12.24
N ASP A 47 -22.28 8.17 -11.82
CA ASP A 47 -23.59 7.64 -12.21
C ASP A 47 -24.73 8.57 -11.78
N ARG A 48 -24.68 9.08 -10.53
CA ARG A 48 -25.72 9.95 -9.97
C ARG A 48 -25.80 11.30 -10.67
N ILE A 49 -24.65 11.88 -11.05
CA ILE A 49 -24.63 13.16 -11.77
C ILE A 49 -24.81 12.98 -13.29
N HIS A 50 -25.10 11.74 -13.74
CA HIS A 50 -25.22 11.38 -15.15
C HIS A 50 -24.01 11.80 -15.98
N PHE A 51 -22.81 11.58 -15.44
CA PHE A 51 -21.57 11.87 -16.15
C PHE A 51 -21.45 10.97 -17.38
N THR A 52 -21.50 11.55 -18.57
CA THR A 52 -21.53 10.80 -19.83
C THR A 52 -20.15 10.42 -20.37
N GLY A 53 -19.05 10.75 -19.66
CA GLY A 53 -17.69 10.40 -20.12
C GLY A 53 -17.25 11.12 -21.41
N HIS A 54 -17.99 12.15 -21.82
CA HIS A 54 -17.69 13.00 -22.98
C HIS A 54 -17.41 14.46 -22.63
N ASN A 55 -17.31 14.76 -21.32
CA ASN A 55 -17.01 16.10 -20.82
C ASN A 55 -15.49 16.30 -20.66
N ASP A 56 -15.09 17.56 -20.47
CA ASP A 56 -13.70 18.02 -20.32
C ASP A 56 -12.89 17.25 -19.26
N ASP A 57 -13.56 16.59 -18.30
CA ASP A 57 -12.92 15.88 -17.18
C ASP A 57 -12.53 14.41 -17.47
N SER A 58 -12.97 13.86 -18.61
CA SER A 58 -12.93 12.41 -18.85
C SER A 58 -11.51 11.85 -18.96
N LEU A 59 -10.59 12.65 -19.51
CA LEU A 59 -9.17 12.28 -19.62
C LEU A 59 -8.49 12.26 -18.24
N GLN A 60 -8.73 13.30 -17.44
CA GLN A 60 -8.20 13.44 -16.08
C GLN A 60 -8.72 12.32 -15.19
N LEU A 61 -10.03 12.02 -15.24
CA LEU A 61 -10.64 10.92 -14.51
C LEU A 61 -10.05 9.56 -14.89
N ALA A 62 -9.80 9.31 -16.18
CA ALA A 62 -9.17 8.07 -16.63
C ALA A 62 -7.72 7.96 -16.10
N SER A 63 -6.97 9.06 -16.14
CA SER A 63 -5.60 9.13 -15.60
C SER A 63 -5.57 8.91 -14.09
N ILE A 64 -6.41 9.61 -13.32
CA ILE A 64 -6.56 9.43 -11.87
C ILE A 64 -6.89 7.98 -11.53
N ASN A 65 -7.85 7.37 -12.25
CA ASN A 65 -8.20 5.97 -12.02
C ASN A 65 -7.04 5.02 -12.31
N ALA A 66 -6.25 5.27 -13.35
CA ALA A 66 -5.05 4.50 -13.64
C ALA A 66 -4.00 4.65 -12.53
N SER A 67 -3.80 5.86 -12.00
CA SER A 67 -2.90 6.11 -10.89
C SER A 67 -3.30 5.38 -9.61
N GLU A 68 -4.59 5.41 -9.25
CA GLU A 68 -5.11 4.67 -8.09
C GLU A 68 -4.94 3.17 -8.22
N LEU A 69 -5.27 2.61 -9.40
CA LEU A 69 -5.11 1.19 -9.68
C LEU A 69 -3.65 0.78 -9.59
N THR A 70 -2.74 1.59 -10.10
CA THR A 70 -1.29 1.36 -10.00
C THR A 70 -0.83 1.25 -8.55
N VAL A 71 -1.30 2.13 -7.68
CA VAL A 71 -0.99 2.08 -6.24
C VAL A 71 -1.64 0.86 -5.57
N ALA A 72 -2.89 0.55 -5.90
CA ALA A 72 -3.58 -0.64 -5.39
C ALA A 72 -2.84 -1.94 -5.77
N TYR A 73 -2.30 -2.02 -6.98
CA TYR A 73 -1.46 -3.14 -7.42
C TYR A 73 -0.11 -3.19 -6.69
N ALA A 74 0.53 -2.03 -6.45
CA ALA A 74 1.76 -1.99 -5.66
C ALA A 74 1.55 -2.52 -4.23
N LEU A 75 0.43 -2.13 -3.59
CA LEU A 75 0.04 -2.67 -2.28
C LEU A 75 -0.17 -4.19 -2.31
N GLN A 76 -0.89 -4.70 -3.32
CA GLN A 76 -1.09 -6.14 -3.48
C GLN A 76 0.23 -6.90 -3.69
N ALA A 77 1.15 -6.34 -4.47
CA ALA A 77 2.44 -6.96 -4.73
C ALA A 77 3.27 -7.06 -3.44
N LEU A 78 3.29 -6.01 -2.60
CA LEU A 78 3.94 -6.04 -1.29
C LEU A 78 3.28 -7.02 -0.33
N GLU A 79 1.94 -7.02 -0.27
CA GLU A 79 1.17 -8.00 0.50
C GLU A 79 1.63 -9.42 0.14
N ASN A 80 1.63 -9.76 -1.15
CA ASN A 80 2.05 -11.08 -1.64
C ASN A 80 3.50 -11.43 -1.26
N VAL A 81 4.43 -10.47 -1.39
CA VAL A 81 5.84 -10.70 -1.01
C VAL A 81 5.97 -10.97 0.49
N ILE A 82 5.28 -10.19 1.34
CA ILE A 82 5.27 -10.39 2.79
C ILE A 82 4.66 -11.75 3.15
N GLU A 83 3.57 -12.13 2.48
CA GLU A 83 2.93 -13.44 2.67
C GLU A 83 3.85 -14.59 2.27
N LEU A 84 4.61 -14.44 1.18
CA LEU A 84 5.51 -15.45 0.66
C LEU A 84 6.75 -15.67 1.53
N VAL A 85 7.24 -14.62 2.20
CA VAL A 85 8.41 -14.71 3.10
C VAL A 85 8.00 -15.23 4.50
N ARG A 86 6.70 -15.19 4.83
CA ARG A 86 6.12 -15.69 6.09
C ARG A 86 6.43 -17.17 6.43
N PRO A 87 6.45 -18.15 5.50
CA PRO A 87 6.72 -19.56 5.82
C PRO A 87 8.22 -19.86 6.02
N ALA A 88 9.13 -19.08 5.45
CA ALA A 88 10.58 -19.33 5.50
C ALA A 88 11.18 -19.17 6.91
N ALA A 89 10.55 -18.36 7.76
CA ALA A 89 10.93 -18.17 9.16
C ALA A 89 10.56 -19.37 10.07
N ARG A 90 9.73 -20.31 9.60
CA ARG A 90 9.35 -21.52 10.36
C ARG A 90 10.15 -22.78 10.00
N GLN A 91 10.83 -22.82 8.85
CA GLN A 91 11.57 -24.01 8.39
C GLN A 91 13.10 -23.95 8.55
N THR A 92 13.68 -22.79 8.89
CA THR A 92 15.12 -22.64 9.15
C THR A 92 15.47 -23.02 10.60
N ASN A 93 15.17 -24.26 10.99
CA ASN A 93 15.65 -24.85 12.25
C ASN A 93 16.86 -25.77 12.05
N SER A 94 17.56 -25.65 10.92
CA SER A 94 18.83 -26.33 10.67
C SER A 94 19.78 -25.42 9.90
N GLY A 95 20.47 -24.54 10.64
CA GLY A 95 21.75 -23.94 10.24
C GLY A 95 21.71 -22.91 9.12
N GLY A 96 21.59 -21.64 9.48
CA GLY A 96 21.81 -20.52 8.56
C GLY A 96 21.16 -19.23 9.05
N ALA A 97 21.84 -18.53 9.96
CA ALA A 97 21.43 -17.20 10.38
C ALA A 97 21.56 -16.21 9.21
N GLY A 98 20.49 -15.48 8.90
CA GLY A 98 20.56 -14.20 8.18
C GLY A 98 20.06 -14.18 6.73
N ALA A 99 18.78 -14.42 6.48
CA ALA A 99 18.15 -14.07 5.19
C ALA A 99 16.62 -13.96 5.33
N GLY A 100 16.11 -12.82 5.78
CA GLY A 100 14.66 -12.60 5.85
C GLY A 100 14.25 -11.14 5.97
N ALA A 101 15.05 -10.33 6.67
CA ALA A 101 14.81 -8.89 6.80
C ALA A 101 15.44 -8.05 5.67
N GLY A 102 16.30 -8.65 4.83
CA GLY A 102 17.07 -7.91 3.81
C GLY A 102 16.36 -7.68 2.47
N SER A 103 15.20 -8.31 2.22
CA SER A 103 14.66 -8.40 0.85
C SER A 103 13.58 -7.38 0.47
N LEU A 104 12.94 -6.71 1.44
CA LEU A 104 11.92 -5.69 1.12
C LEU A 104 12.52 -4.32 0.83
N ARG A 105 13.74 -4.05 1.31
CA ARG A 105 14.42 -2.76 1.13
C ARG A 105 14.67 -2.42 -0.33
N GLY A 106 15.01 -3.43 -1.15
CA GLY A 106 15.19 -3.27 -2.60
C GLY A 106 13.89 -3.08 -3.39
N VAL A 107 12.74 -3.40 -2.79
CA VAL A 107 11.40 -3.24 -3.41
C VAL A 107 10.71 -1.97 -2.90
N GLY A 108 11.08 -1.50 -1.71
CA GLY A 108 10.51 -0.32 -1.05
C GLY A 108 10.71 0.98 -1.81
N GLU A 109 11.97 1.34 -2.09
CA GLU A 109 12.30 2.57 -2.80
C GLU A 109 11.62 2.72 -4.16
N PRO A 110 11.63 1.71 -5.06
CA PRO A 110 10.94 1.85 -6.35
C PRO A 110 9.42 1.96 -6.18
N MET A 111 8.82 1.26 -5.20
CA MET A 111 7.39 1.35 -4.95
C MET A 111 6.96 2.67 -4.30
N LEU A 112 7.78 3.20 -3.39
CA LEU A 112 7.57 4.53 -2.83
C LEU A 112 7.66 5.61 -3.91
N THR A 113 8.68 5.51 -4.76
CA THR A 113 8.88 6.44 -5.89
C THR A 113 7.68 6.38 -6.84
N LEU A 114 7.26 5.17 -7.22
CA LEU A 114 6.05 4.97 -8.03
C LEU A 114 4.84 5.61 -7.37
N CYS A 115 4.62 5.37 -6.08
CA CYS A 115 3.48 5.90 -5.35
C CYS A 115 3.48 7.44 -5.30
N GLN A 116 4.65 8.05 -5.09
CA GLN A 116 4.82 9.51 -5.11
C GLN A 116 4.54 10.11 -6.49
N VAL A 117 5.01 9.46 -7.56
CA VAL A 117 4.73 9.87 -8.94
C VAL A 117 3.22 9.82 -9.22
N GLN A 118 2.56 8.70 -8.87
CA GLN A 118 1.11 8.57 -9.06
C GLN A 118 0.31 9.59 -8.25
N MET A 119 0.71 9.86 -7.01
CA MET A 119 0.06 10.89 -6.18
C MET A 119 0.22 12.30 -6.77
N THR A 120 1.39 12.60 -7.33
CA THR A 120 1.65 13.88 -8.00
C THR A 120 0.83 14.01 -9.28
N GLN A 121 0.74 12.94 -10.06
CA GLN A 121 -0.10 12.88 -11.27
C GLN A 121 -1.57 13.13 -10.91
N MET A 122 -2.10 12.41 -9.92
CA MET A 122 -3.48 12.62 -9.46
C MET A 122 -3.72 14.06 -8.99
N ALA A 123 -2.78 14.66 -8.26
CA ALA A 123 -2.91 16.04 -7.82
C ALA A 123 -2.94 17.01 -9.01
N SER A 124 -2.10 16.81 -10.02
CA SER A 124 -2.09 17.59 -11.25
C SER A 124 -3.42 17.45 -12.00
N ASP A 125 -3.85 16.22 -12.27
CA ASP A 125 -5.09 15.94 -13.01
C ASP A 125 -6.31 16.47 -12.25
N SER A 126 -6.31 16.39 -10.92
CA SER A 126 -7.40 16.92 -10.09
C SER A 126 -7.55 18.44 -10.20
N ALA A 127 -6.46 19.17 -10.43
CA ALA A 127 -6.50 20.61 -10.56
C ALA A 127 -7.19 21.05 -11.86
N GLU A 128 -7.15 20.18 -12.87
CA GLU A 128 -7.77 20.40 -14.19
C GLU A 128 -9.25 20.00 -14.24
N LEU A 129 -9.76 19.24 -13.26
CA LEU A 129 -11.17 18.84 -13.21
C LEU A 129 -12.08 20.06 -13.07
N VAL A 130 -12.99 20.25 -14.02
CA VAL A 130 -13.94 21.36 -14.07
C VAL A 130 -15.07 21.17 -13.07
N ASP A 131 -15.64 19.97 -12.94
CA ASP A 131 -16.73 19.73 -12.00
C ASP A 131 -16.22 19.66 -10.55
N TRP A 132 -16.59 20.66 -9.75
CA TRP A 132 -16.16 20.77 -8.35
C TRP A 132 -16.58 19.57 -7.49
N ARG A 133 -17.67 18.87 -7.84
CA ARG A 133 -18.13 17.69 -7.09
C ARG A 133 -17.22 16.50 -7.34
N ILE A 134 -16.81 16.32 -8.59
CA ILE A 134 -15.84 15.30 -8.98
C ILE A 134 -14.49 15.61 -8.33
N ARG A 135 -14.08 16.89 -8.38
CA ARG A 135 -12.84 17.36 -7.76
C ARG A 135 -12.79 17.08 -6.25
N ASP A 136 -13.86 17.37 -5.51
CA ASP A 136 -13.96 17.08 -4.07
C ASP A 136 -13.78 15.59 -3.77
N GLU A 137 -14.41 14.73 -4.58
CA GLU A 137 -14.29 13.27 -4.40
C GLU A 137 -12.89 12.75 -4.73
N VAL A 138 -12.27 13.29 -5.78
CA VAL A 138 -10.88 12.99 -6.15
C VAL A 138 -9.89 13.46 -5.08
N GLN A 139 -10.17 14.57 -4.40
CA GLN A 139 -9.29 15.04 -3.31
C GLN A 139 -9.23 14.03 -2.15
N LYS A 140 -10.36 13.42 -1.80
CA LYS A 140 -10.43 12.34 -0.80
C LYS A 140 -9.63 11.12 -1.26
N GLN A 141 -9.65 10.82 -2.56
CA GLN A 141 -8.87 9.73 -3.14
C GLN A 141 -7.36 9.99 -3.06
N ILE A 142 -6.91 11.22 -3.33
CA ILE A 142 -5.51 11.62 -3.17
C ILE A 142 -5.05 11.40 -1.72
N GLU A 143 -5.89 11.70 -0.73
CA GLU A 143 -5.57 11.44 0.68
C GLU A 143 -5.45 9.94 1.00
N ASN A 144 -6.34 9.12 0.44
CA ASN A 144 -6.25 7.66 0.57
C ASN A 144 -4.96 7.12 -0.07
N VAL A 145 -4.60 7.61 -1.25
CA VAL A 145 -3.35 7.24 -1.93
C VAL A 145 -2.13 7.71 -1.14
N ARG A 146 -2.16 8.91 -0.56
CA ARG A 146 -1.10 9.39 0.34
C ARG A 146 -0.93 8.49 1.55
N ALA A 147 -2.03 8.06 2.19
CA ALA A 147 -1.98 7.12 3.30
C ALA A 147 -1.42 5.75 2.87
N ALA A 148 -1.77 5.28 1.67
CA ALA A 148 -1.19 4.07 1.08
C ALA A 148 0.32 4.19 0.85
N CYS A 149 0.81 5.32 0.30
CA CYS A 149 2.24 5.55 0.15
C CYS A 149 2.96 5.54 1.51
N GLY A 150 2.33 6.11 2.54
CA GLY A 150 2.84 6.05 3.92
C GLY A 150 2.95 4.61 4.45
N ALA A 151 1.95 3.78 4.18
CA ALA A 151 1.97 2.35 4.55
C ALA A 151 3.07 1.58 3.81
N ILE A 152 3.25 1.83 2.51
CA ILE A 152 4.38 1.26 1.74
C ILE A 152 5.70 1.62 2.42
N GLY A 153 5.89 2.90 2.79
CA GLY A 153 7.11 3.36 3.44
C GLY A 153 7.32 2.74 4.81
N ALA A 154 6.26 2.56 5.61
CA ALA A 154 6.34 1.95 6.93
C ALA A 154 6.69 0.46 6.90
N VAL A 155 6.34 -0.23 5.81
CA VAL A 155 6.57 -1.68 5.68
C VAL A 155 7.91 -2.00 5.01
N THR A 156 8.52 -1.02 4.34
CA THR A 156 9.71 -1.24 3.51
C THR A 156 10.99 -0.52 3.99
N ASN A 157 10.88 0.41 4.94
CA ASN A 157 12.01 1.06 5.62
C ASN A 157 12.26 0.48 7.01
#